data_AF-A0A0T9JBF1-F1
#
_entry.id   AF-A0A0T9JBF1-F1
#
_cell.length_a   1.000
_cell.length_b   1.000
_cell.length_c   1.000
_cell.angle_alpha   90.00
_cell.angle_beta   90.00
_cell.angle_gamma   90.00
#
_symmetry.space_group_name_H-M   'P 1'
#
loop_
_entity.id
_entity.type
_entity.pdbx_description
1 polymer ?
#
loop_
_entity_poly.entity_id
_entity_poly.type
_entity_poly.pdbx_seq_one_letter_code
_entity_poly.pdbx_strand_id
1 'polypeptide(L)'
;MRKKLYNDFAWECLRRNPQYISDWELFMKNTLTNGGGIPDDSELIQSELDLNAEKKWGVMKYIDPYNSDPTNVFWSLKLSNRSVRVKLSNTGNVKGGYTWGDMSNLPGVKHQRLLMHDNTLCVKIFSQNGYFQLFIESADALKDDSNLYIYIPLNLESDVFAKNIELLQSIVNHKIEVECKEEQYLGLLKTIDDRKQGFSHRDIASEIFGKELVKNEWSADSWVRAKIRYRIKKANALINYGYLNFL
;
A
#
# COMPACT_ATOMS: atom_id res chain seq x y z
N MET A 1 3.14 9.52 -18.45
CA MET A 1 2.79 8.47 -17.46
C MET A 1 3.84 8.50 -16.36
N ARG A 2 3.44 8.75 -15.10
CA ARG A 2 4.35 8.56 -13.95
C ARG A 2 4.70 7.08 -13.88
N LYS A 3 5.98 6.75 -13.69
CA LYS A 3 6.45 5.36 -13.58
C LYS A 3 6.17 4.86 -12.16
N LYS A 4 5.44 3.75 -12.03
CA LYS A 4 5.23 3.07 -10.74
C LYS A 4 6.59 2.75 -10.12
N LEU A 5 6.84 3.27 -8.91
CA LEU A 5 8.12 3.14 -8.22
C LEU A 5 8.22 1.84 -7.42
N TYR A 6 7.17 1.46 -6.72
CA TYR A 6 7.10 0.25 -5.90
C TYR A 6 5.74 -0.43 -6.04
N ASN A 7 5.64 -1.64 -5.48
CA ASN A 7 4.39 -2.37 -5.37
C ASN A 7 3.96 -2.44 -3.91
N ASP A 8 2.71 -2.08 -3.61
CA ASP A 8 2.12 -2.32 -2.29
C ASP A 8 1.29 -3.61 -2.37
N PHE A 9 1.77 -4.67 -1.72
CA PHE A 9 1.10 -5.96 -1.77
C PHE A 9 -0.29 -5.93 -1.12
N ALA A 10 -0.45 -5.19 -0.02
CA ALA A 10 -1.74 -5.05 0.64
C ALA A 10 -2.73 -4.31 -0.25
N TRP A 11 -2.27 -3.30 -0.99
CA TRP A 11 -3.07 -2.61 -2.01
C TRP A 11 -3.48 -3.55 -3.15
N GLU A 12 -2.55 -4.35 -3.67
CA GLU A 12 -2.86 -5.32 -4.72
C GLU A 12 -3.94 -6.33 -4.28
N CYS A 13 -3.98 -6.69 -2.99
CA CYS A 13 -5.04 -7.51 -2.42
C CYS A 13 -6.37 -6.74 -2.33
N LEU A 14 -6.36 -5.56 -1.69
CA LEU A 14 -7.57 -4.77 -1.44
C LEU A 14 -8.26 -4.34 -2.74
N ARG A 15 -7.51 -3.85 -3.73
CA ARG A 15 -8.07 -3.39 -5.00
C ARG A 15 -8.75 -4.49 -5.82
N ARG A 16 -8.52 -5.76 -5.47
CA ARG A 16 -9.20 -6.93 -6.07
C ARG A 16 -10.43 -7.37 -5.29
N ASN A 17 -10.67 -6.81 -4.11
CA ASN A 17 -11.82 -7.12 -3.28
C ASN A 17 -13.11 -6.60 -3.95
N PRO A 18 -14.09 -7.47 -4.28
CA PRO A 18 -15.32 -7.04 -4.94
C PRO A 18 -16.11 -6.00 -4.14
N GLN A 19 -16.16 -6.14 -2.81
CA GLN A 19 -16.86 -5.21 -1.94
C GLN A 19 -16.17 -3.85 -1.89
N TYR A 20 -14.83 -3.80 -1.85
CA TYR A 20 -14.10 -2.53 -1.95
C TYR A 20 -14.37 -1.83 -3.30
N ILE A 21 -14.37 -2.57 -4.41
CA ILE A 21 -14.67 -2.02 -5.75
C ILE A 21 -16.08 -1.42 -5.76
N SER A 22 -17.09 -2.15 -5.27
CA SER A 22 -18.46 -1.64 -5.19
C SER A 22 -18.60 -0.42 -4.28
N ASP A 23 -17.91 -0.41 -3.13
CA ASP A 23 -17.90 0.75 -2.22
C ASP A 23 -17.27 1.98 -2.89
N TRP A 24 -16.16 1.80 -3.61
CA TRP A 24 -15.50 2.88 -4.36
C TRP A 24 -16.38 3.41 -5.50
N GLU A 25 -17.03 2.53 -6.27
CA GLU A 25 -17.96 2.95 -7.33
C GLU A 25 -19.16 3.73 -6.77
N LEU A 26 -19.67 3.33 -5.61
CA LEU A 26 -20.74 4.05 -4.91
C LEU A 26 -20.27 5.42 -4.41
N PHE A 27 -19.06 5.48 -3.82
CA PHE A 27 -18.42 6.74 -3.43
C PHE A 27 -18.28 7.69 -4.63
N MET A 28 -17.76 7.20 -5.76
CA MET A 28 -17.59 8.00 -6.97
C MET A 28 -18.92 8.49 -7.54
N LYS A 29 -19.95 7.63 -7.59
CA LYS A 29 -21.29 8.03 -8.03
C LYS A 29 -21.83 9.17 -7.17
N ASN A 30 -21.73 9.06 -5.85
CA ASN A 30 -22.23 10.08 -4.93
C ASN A 30 -21.44 11.40 -5.05
N THR A 31 -20.12 11.35 -5.15
CA THR A 31 -19.28 12.55 -5.32
C THR A 31 -19.55 13.24 -6.66
N LEU A 32 -19.58 12.50 -7.77
CA LEU A 32 -19.81 13.08 -9.10
C LEU A 32 -21.21 13.68 -9.28
N THR A 33 -22.23 13.12 -8.61
CA THR A 33 -23.62 13.58 -8.75
C THR A 33 -24.03 14.63 -7.73
N ASN A 34 -23.47 14.59 -6.51
CA ASN A 34 -23.92 15.41 -5.38
C ASN A 34 -22.84 16.32 -4.77
N GLY A 35 -21.57 16.29 -5.23
CA GLY A 35 -20.50 17.05 -4.58
C GLY A 35 -19.27 17.35 -5.44
N GLY A 36 -19.16 18.58 -5.93
CA GLY A 36 -17.87 19.28 -6.10
C GLY A 36 -16.95 18.91 -7.28
N GLY A 37 -17.18 17.83 -8.02
CA GLY A 37 -16.35 17.44 -9.18
C GLY A 37 -15.27 16.40 -8.85
N ILE A 38 -14.32 16.20 -9.76
CA ILE A 38 -13.27 15.17 -9.65
C ILE A 38 -12.30 15.56 -8.51
N PRO A 39 -12.02 14.68 -7.53
CA PRO A 39 -11.04 14.95 -6.49
C PRO A 39 -9.67 15.28 -7.11
N ASP A 40 -9.05 16.38 -6.69
CA ASP A 40 -7.69 16.73 -7.13
C ASP A 40 -6.67 15.77 -6.48
N ASP A 41 -5.94 15.04 -7.31
CA ASP A 41 -4.88 14.11 -6.87
C ASP A 41 -3.57 14.83 -6.46
N SER A 42 -3.50 16.15 -6.66
CA SER A 42 -2.34 16.99 -6.32
C SER A 42 -2.30 17.34 -4.83
N GLU A 43 -3.47 17.54 -4.22
CA GLU A 43 -3.64 17.82 -2.79
C GLU A 43 -4.64 16.84 -2.17
N LEU A 44 -4.12 15.76 -1.58
CA LEU A 44 -4.97 14.75 -0.97
C LEU A 44 -5.49 15.26 0.37
N ILE A 45 -6.80 15.51 0.44
CA ILE A 45 -7.51 15.84 1.68
C ILE A 45 -8.47 14.70 2.01
N GLN A 46 -8.42 14.19 3.24
CA GLN A 46 -9.34 13.16 3.72
C GLN A 46 -10.71 13.77 4.02
N SER A 47 -11.75 13.28 3.34
CA SER A 47 -13.14 13.64 3.63
C SER A 47 -13.76 12.76 4.73
N GLU A 48 -14.94 13.14 5.23
CA GLU A 48 -15.69 12.30 6.17
C GLU A 48 -16.07 10.94 5.56
N LEU A 49 -16.33 10.88 4.25
CA LEU A 49 -16.58 9.62 3.54
C LEU A 49 -15.32 8.72 3.50
N ASP A 50 -14.15 9.33 3.34
CA ASP A 50 -12.87 8.62 3.36
C ASP A 50 -12.57 8.04 4.76
N LEU A 51 -13.03 8.69 5.83
CA LEU A 51 -12.89 8.18 7.19
C LEU A 51 -13.65 6.85 7.40
N ASN A 52 -14.75 6.64 6.67
CA ASN A 52 -15.44 5.35 6.66
C ASN A 52 -14.63 4.27 5.94
N ALA A 53 -13.93 4.64 4.84
CA ALA A 53 -13.00 3.75 4.15
C ALA A 53 -11.84 3.36 5.07
N GLU A 54 -11.32 4.30 5.85
CA GLU A 54 -10.24 4.05 6.80
C GLU A 54 -10.67 3.03 7.85
N LYS A 55 -11.85 3.23 8.46
CA LYS A 55 -12.38 2.33 9.50
C LYS A 55 -12.71 0.94 8.95
N LYS A 56 -13.20 0.85 7.71
CA LYS A 56 -13.66 -0.41 7.11
C LYS A 56 -12.55 -1.18 6.41
N TRP A 57 -11.72 -0.51 5.61
CA TRP A 57 -10.75 -1.10 4.69
C TRP A 57 -9.29 -0.82 5.09
N GLY A 58 -9.06 0.16 5.96
CA GLY A 58 -7.74 0.56 6.42
C GLY A 58 -7.07 1.64 5.57
N VAL A 59 -7.60 1.96 4.38
CA VAL A 59 -7.06 3.05 3.54
C VAL A 59 -7.62 4.41 3.98
N MET A 60 -6.76 5.40 4.17
CA MET A 60 -7.16 6.74 4.66
C MET A 60 -7.90 7.56 3.60
N LYS A 61 -7.89 7.14 2.33
CA LYS A 61 -8.65 7.74 1.25
C LYS A 61 -9.15 6.65 0.30
N TYR A 62 -10.33 6.83 -0.30
CA TYR A 62 -10.76 5.99 -1.40
C TYR A 62 -9.85 6.17 -2.61
N ILE A 63 -9.25 5.07 -3.08
CA ILE A 63 -8.37 5.04 -4.25
C ILE A 63 -8.98 4.16 -5.34
N ASP A 64 -8.84 4.59 -6.58
CA ASP A 64 -9.28 3.86 -7.78
C ASP A 64 -8.69 2.43 -7.81
N PRO A 65 -9.50 1.37 -7.69
CA PRO A 65 -9.02 -0.01 -7.67
C PRO A 65 -8.41 -0.48 -9.00
N TYR A 66 -8.68 0.22 -10.10
CA TYR A 66 -8.12 -0.07 -11.41
C TYR A 66 -6.69 0.46 -11.56
N ASN A 67 -6.25 1.36 -10.68
CA ASN A 67 -4.88 1.84 -10.65
C ASN A 67 -4.00 1.02 -9.70
N SER A 68 -2.96 0.39 -10.26
CA SER A 68 -1.99 -0.38 -9.47
C SER A 68 -0.90 0.46 -8.81
N ASP A 69 -0.81 1.76 -9.13
CA ASP A 69 0.18 2.67 -8.55
C ASP A 69 -0.23 3.05 -7.11
N PRO A 70 0.54 2.64 -6.09
CA PRO A 70 0.22 2.89 -4.69
C PRO A 70 0.64 4.28 -4.20
N THR A 71 1.04 5.20 -5.08
CA THR A 71 1.48 6.57 -4.71
C THR A 71 0.48 7.24 -3.74
N ASN A 72 -0.82 7.22 -4.05
CA ASN A 72 -1.87 7.84 -3.24
C ASN A 72 -2.50 6.87 -2.20
N VAL A 73 -2.00 5.65 -2.03
CA VAL A 73 -2.60 4.64 -1.11
C VAL A 73 -2.04 4.77 0.29
N PHE A 74 -2.70 5.52 1.16
CA PHE A 74 -2.24 5.70 2.54
C PHE A 74 -2.95 4.76 3.51
N TRP A 75 -2.22 4.16 4.45
CA TRP A 75 -2.77 3.22 5.42
C TRP A 75 -2.95 3.84 6.79
N SER A 76 -4.05 3.50 7.46
CA SER A 76 -4.37 3.98 8.80
C SER A 76 -3.22 3.73 9.77
N LEU A 77 -2.90 4.74 10.59
CA LEU A 77 -1.92 4.62 11.67
C LEU A 77 -2.26 3.49 12.67
N LYS A 78 -3.54 3.13 12.79
CA LYS A 78 -3.99 2.07 13.70
C LYS A 78 -3.63 0.67 13.23
N LEU A 79 -3.32 0.51 11.94
CA LEU A 79 -3.12 -0.77 11.28
C LEU A 79 -1.70 -0.92 10.74
N SER A 80 -1.09 0.19 10.31
CA SER A 80 0.21 0.14 9.66
C SER A 80 1.35 -0.04 10.66
N ASN A 81 2.18 -1.06 10.44
CA ASN A 81 3.44 -1.24 11.14
C ASN A 81 4.55 -0.37 10.57
N ARG A 82 4.38 0.21 9.37
CA ARG A 82 5.36 1.04 8.65
C ARG A 82 5.11 2.55 8.82
N SER A 83 4.61 2.91 9.99
CA SER A 83 4.12 4.25 10.30
C SER A 83 4.59 4.70 11.68
N VAL A 84 4.94 5.98 11.82
CA VAL A 84 5.30 6.56 13.13
C VAL A 84 4.76 7.99 13.26
N ARG A 85 4.46 8.39 14.50
CA ARG A 85 4.25 9.79 14.84
C ARG A 85 5.59 10.49 14.94
N VAL A 86 5.69 11.70 14.37
CA VAL A 86 6.92 12.50 14.43
C VAL A 86 6.64 13.89 14.93
N LYS A 87 7.66 14.49 15.55
CA LYS A 87 7.69 15.91 15.90
C LYS A 87 8.69 16.61 15.02
N LEU A 88 8.37 17.83 14.61
CA LEU A 88 9.26 18.68 13.83
C LEU A 88 9.91 19.70 14.74
N SER A 89 11.19 20.00 14.49
CA SER A 89 11.86 21.12 15.15
C SER A 89 12.85 21.78 14.21
N ASN A 90 12.98 23.10 14.32
CA ASN A 90 14.01 23.90 13.66
C ASN A 90 15.36 23.84 14.40
N THR A 91 15.39 23.22 15.57
CA THR A 91 16.59 23.04 16.39
C THR A 91 17.03 21.58 16.35
N GLY A 92 18.29 21.41 15.99
CA GLY A 92 18.96 20.13 15.81
C GLY A 92 20.24 20.41 15.05
N ASN A 93 21.33 19.79 15.45
CA ASN A 93 22.51 19.67 14.59
C ASN A 93 23.18 18.36 15.01
N VAL A 94 22.54 17.27 14.61
CA VAL A 94 23.10 15.94 14.84
C VAL A 94 23.94 15.61 13.64
N LYS A 95 25.23 15.30 13.85
CA LYS A 95 26.12 14.87 12.79
C LYS A 95 25.54 13.62 12.12
N GLY A 96 25.18 13.73 10.83
CA GLY A 96 24.52 12.66 10.08
C GLY A 96 22.99 12.59 10.22
N GLY A 97 22.36 13.59 10.86
CA GLY A 97 20.90 13.75 10.83
C GLY A 97 20.44 14.33 9.49
N TYR A 98 19.22 13.97 9.07
CA TYR A 98 18.56 14.51 7.88
C TYR A 98 17.46 15.49 8.29
N THR A 99 17.37 16.61 7.60
CA THR A 99 16.17 17.47 7.64
C THR A 99 15.10 16.93 6.69
N TRP A 100 13.87 17.43 6.80
CA TRP A 100 12.81 17.17 5.83
C TRP A 100 13.26 17.55 4.41
N GLY A 101 13.83 18.75 4.23
CA GLY A 101 14.33 19.22 2.94
C GLY A 101 15.40 18.32 2.33
N ASP A 102 16.27 17.72 3.17
CA ASP A 102 17.24 16.74 2.69
C ASP A 102 16.51 15.47 2.21
N MET A 103 15.57 14.96 3.00
CA MET A 103 14.87 13.71 2.75
C MET A 103 13.92 13.80 1.55
N SER A 104 13.22 14.92 1.38
CA SER A 104 12.29 15.17 0.27
C SER A 104 12.99 15.28 -1.09
N ASN A 105 14.23 15.79 -1.09
CA ASN A 105 15.03 16.02 -2.29
C ASN A 105 16.04 14.91 -2.61
N LEU A 106 16.05 13.81 -1.85
CA LEU A 106 16.93 12.67 -2.12
C LEU A 106 16.66 12.09 -3.52
N PRO A 107 17.68 11.98 -4.39
CA PRO A 107 17.52 11.37 -5.71
C PRO A 107 16.98 9.95 -5.58
N GLY A 108 15.93 9.60 -6.33
CA GLY A 108 15.32 8.26 -6.29
C GLY A 108 14.28 8.06 -5.19
N VAL A 109 14.18 8.98 -4.23
CA VAL A 109 13.11 9.02 -3.23
C VAL A 109 12.04 10.01 -3.67
N LYS A 110 10.78 9.66 -3.41
CA LYS A 110 9.61 10.51 -3.64
C LYS A 110 8.79 10.58 -2.36
N HIS A 111 7.94 11.58 -2.29
CA HIS A 111 6.98 11.73 -1.20
C HIS A 111 5.61 12.13 -1.73
N GLN A 112 4.59 11.84 -0.93
CA GLN A 112 3.22 12.29 -1.14
C GLN A 112 2.65 12.72 0.22
N ARG A 113 1.75 13.70 0.20
CA ARG A 113 1.12 14.27 1.41
C ARG A 113 -0.37 13.98 1.40
N LEU A 114 -0.92 13.73 2.58
CA LEU A 114 -2.36 13.61 2.82
C LEU A 114 -2.71 14.38 4.09
N LEU A 115 -3.59 15.37 3.97
CA LEU A 115 -4.16 16.08 5.11
C LEU A 115 -5.36 15.29 5.65
N MET A 116 -5.26 14.83 6.88
CA MET A 116 -6.30 14.03 7.53
C MET A 116 -7.44 14.92 8.06
N HIS A 117 -8.60 14.32 8.30
CA HIS A 117 -9.79 15.03 8.78
C HIS A 117 -9.59 15.69 10.16
N ASP A 118 -8.67 15.17 10.98
CA ASP A 118 -8.31 15.72 12.29
C ASP A 118 -7.20 16.79 12.25
N ASN A 119 -6.86 17.30 11.05
CA ASN A 119 -5.74 18.19 10.75
C ASN A 119 -4.34 17.60 10.98
N THR A 120 -4.23 16.28 11.20
CA THR A 120 -2.93 15.60 11.15
C THR A 120 -2.45 15.55 9.69
N LEU A 121 -1.19 15.91 9.46
CA LEU A 121 -0.55 15.72 8.17
C LEU A 121 0.11 14.33 8.13
N CYS A 122 -0.33 13.47 7.22
CA CYS A 122 0.36 12.23 6.90
C CYS A 122 1.26 12.44 5.69
N VAL A 123 2.53 12.13 5.84
CA VAL A 123 3.51 12.20 4.77
C VAL A 123 4.06 10.82 4.50
N LYS A 124 3.85 10.32 3.28
CA LYS A 124 4.44 9.07 2.83
C LYS A 124 5.71 9.35 2.08
N ILE A 125 6.78 8.64 2.43
CA ILE A 125 8.06 8.66 1.74
C ILE A 125 8.26 7.27 1.13
N PHE A 126 8.64 7.23 -0.14
CA PHE A 126 8.75 5.97 -0.86
C PHE A 126 9.82 6.01 -1.94
N SER A 127 10.39 4.84 -2.21
CA SER A 127 11.34 4.59 -3.29
C SER A 127 11.01 3.25 -3.95
N GLN A 128 11.92 2.69 -4.74
CA GLN A 128 11.74 1.34 -5.29
C GLN A 128 11.68 0.23 -4.23
N ASN A 129 12.18 0.50 -3.01
CA ASN A 129 12.24 -0.46 -1.90
C ASN A 129 10.97 -0.46 -1.03
N GLY A 130 9.93 0.29 -1.43
CA GLY A 130 8.67 0.39 -0.70
C GLY A 130 8.46 1.78 -0.10
N TYR A 131 7.61 1.84 0.92
CA TYR A 131 7.16 3.10 1.53
C TYR A 131 7.27 3.10 3.05
N PHE A 132 7.20 4.30 3.63
CA PHE A 132 7.08 4.58 5.05
C PHE A 132 6.19 5.81 5.28
N GLN A 133 5.42 5.86 6.38
CA GLN A 133 4.52 6.98 6.68
C GLN A 133 4.89 7.73 7.97
N LEU A 134 4.87 9.05 7.90
CA LEU A 134 5.11 9.96 9.01
C LEU A 134 3.82 10.71 9.34
N PHE A 135 3.39 10.67 10.60
CA PHE A 135 2.20 11.37 11.08
C PHE A 135 2.60 12.57 11.91
N ILE A 136 2.08 13.74 11.56
CA ILE A 136 2.52 15.04 12.06
C ILE A 136 1.31 15.81 12.55
N GLU A 137 1.27 16.11 13.85
CA GLU A 137 0.09 16.68 14.52
C GLU A 137 -0.19 18.16 14.16
N SER A 138 0.67 18.82 13.37
CA SER A 138 0.45 20.19 12.91
C SER A 138 0.90 20.37 11.46
N ALA A 139 -0.09 20.53 10.56
CA ALA A 139 0.10 20.64 9.12
C ALA A 139 0.74 21.97 8.67
N ASP A 140 0.65 23.03 9.49
CA ASP A 140 1.12 24.38 9.15
C ASP A 140 2.65 24.50 8.99
N ALA A 141 3.41 23.43 9.29
CA ALA A 141 4.86 23.47 9.45
C ALA A 141 5.69 23.00 8.23
N LEU A 142 5.10 22.27 7.27
CA LEU A 142 5.88 21.55 6.25
C LEU A 142 5.74 22.14 4.85
N LYS A 143 6.64 23.06 4.50
CA LYS A 143 6.93 23.42 3.11
C LYS A 143 8.05 22.53 2.60
N ASP A 144 8.12 22.33 1.29
CA ASP A 144 9.11 21.42 0.68
C ASP A 144 10.57 21.87 0.95
N ASP A 145 10.77 23.17 1.20
CA ASP A 145 12.06 23.80 1.55
C ASP A 145 12.29 23.94 3.07
N SER A 146 11.44 23.34 3.91
CA SER A 146 11.57 23.46 5.36
C SER A 146 12.77 22.64 5.88
N ASN A 147 13.80 23.33 6.38
CA ASN A 147 14.93 22.75 7.12
C ASN A 147 14.52 22.36 8.55
N LEU A 148 13.59 21.40 8.66
CA LEU A 148 13.08 20.88 9.93
C LEU A 148 13.64 19.49 10.19
N TYR A 149 14.15 19.28 11.39
CA TYR A 149 14.54 17.96 11.87
C TYR A 149 13.30 17.14 12.23
N ILE A 150 13.32 15.88 11.82
CA ILE A 150 12.27 14.90 12.10
C ILE A 150 12.69 14.09 13.33
N TYR A 151 11.96 14.26 14.42
CA TYR A 151 12.17 13.51 15.67
C TYR A 151 11.16 12.38 15.74
N ILE A 152 11.68 11.15 15.71
CA ILE A 152 10.90 9.93 15.93
C ILE A 152 11.03 9.57 17.42
N PRO A 153 9.92 9.50 18.18
CA PRO A 153 9.96 9.03 19.55
C PRO A 153 10.52 7.61 19.61
N LEU A 154 11.58 7.40 20.38
CA LEU A 154 12.14 6.07 20.62
C LEU A 154 11.20 5.31 21.55
N ASN A 155 10.56 4.27 21.04
CA ASN A 155 9.92 3.27 21.89
C ASN A 155 10.81 2.03 21.94
N LEU A 156 11.52 1.86 23.05
CA LEU A 156 12.61 0.88 23.22
C LEU A 156 12.11 -0.58 23.31
N GLU A 157 10.81 -0.83 23.32
CA GLU A 157 10.23 -2.15 23.61
C GLU A 157 9.62 -2.89 22.40
N SER A 158 9.80 -2.40 21.16
CA SER A 158 9.15 -3.03 19.99
C SER A 158 10.12 -3.48 18.90
N ASP A 159 10.04 -4.77 18.52
CA ASP A 159 10.68 -5.31 17.31
C ASP A 159 10.24 -4.56 16.04
N VAL A 160 9.04 -3.96 16.06
CA VAL A 160 8.50 -3.12 15.00
C VAL A 160 9.35 -1.87 14.79
N PHE A 161 9.85 -1.26 15.86
CA PHE A 161 10.69 -0.07 15.76
C PHE A 161 12.02 -0.36 15.06
N ALA A 162 12.69 -1.46 15.40
CA ALA A 162 13.94 -1.86 14.75
C ALA A 162 13.77 -2.08 13.24
N LYS A 163 12.70 -2.81 12.85
CA LYS A 163 12.34 -3.03 11.44
C LYS A 163 12.01 -1.74 10.71
N ASN A 164 11.33 -0.80 11.37
CA ASN A 164 11.01 0.50 10.81
C ASN A 164 12.24 1.34 10.53
N ILE A 165 13.24 1.32 11.43
CA ILE A 165 14.51 2.00 11.21
C ILE A 165 15.28 1.37 10.06
N GLU A 166 15.36 0.04 10.00
CA GLU A 166 16.02 -0.68 8.89
C GLU A 166 15.38 -0.35 7.54
N LEU A 167 14.05 -0.33 7.49
CA LEU A 167 13.30 0.04 6.30
C LEU A 167 13.50 1.51 5.90
N LEU A 168 13.43 2.44 6.85
CA LEU A 168 13.72 3.85 6.57
C LEU A 168 15.13 4.02 6.01
N GLN A 169 16.11 3.32 6.60
CA GLN A 169 17.47 3.30 6.10
C GLN A 169 17.58 2.67 4.70
N SER A 170 16.80 1.63 4.37
CA SER A 170 16.83 1.02 3.04
C SER A 170 16.21 1.92 1.96
N ILE A 171 15.18 2.68 2.32
CA ILE A 171 14.55 3.70 1.45
C ILE A 171 15.55 4.85 1.19
N VAL A 172 16.17 5.38 2.25
CA VAL A 172 17.11 6.52 2.16
C VAL A 172 18.42 6.12 1.47
N ASN A 173 19.00 4.97 1.84
CA ASN A 173 20.30 4.52 1.34
C ASN A 173 20.22 3.67 0.06
N HIS A 174 19.03 3.51 -0.53
CA HIS A 174 18.82 2.72 -1.74
C HIS A 174 19.30 1.25 -1.66
N LYS A 175 19.32 0.65 -0.47
CA LYS A 175 19.67 -0.76 -0.32
C LYS A 175 18.55 -1.63 -0.88
N ILE A 176 18.80 -2.30 -2.00
CA ILE A 176 17.84 -3.19 -2.66
C ILE A 176 17.77 -4.50 -1.88
N GLU A 177 16.65 -4.75 -1.24
CA GLU A 177 16.27 -6.09 -0.77
C GLU A 177 14.92 -6.43 -1.38
N VAL A 178 14.93 -7.29 -2.41
CA VAL A 178 13.68 -7.86 -2.93
C VAL A 178 13.45 -9.17 -2.18
N GLU A 179 12.47 -9.19 -1.28
CA GLU A 179 12.06 -10.44 -0.64
C GLU A 179 11.38 -11.35 -1.67
N CYS A 180 12.00 -12.50 -1.97
CA CYS A 180 11.51 -13.56 -2.87
C CYS A 180 10.06 -14.05 -2.56
N LYS A 181 9.53 -13.76 -1.37
CA LYS A 181 8.17 -14.13 -0.95
C LYS A 181 7.08 -13.30 -1.63
N GLU A 182 7.32 -12.03 -1.93
CA GLU A 182 6.31 -11.14 -2.50
C GLU A 182 5.90 -11.55 -3.92
N GLU A 183 6.86 -11.97 -4.75
CA GLU A 183 6.60 -12.48 -6.10
C GLU A 183 5.65 -13.69 -6.10
N GLN A 184 5.83 -14.60 -5.14
CA GLN A 184 4.95 -15.76 -4.99
C GLN A 184 3.52 -15.35 -4.64
N TYR A 185 3.35 -14.33 -3.79
CA TYR A 185 2.05 -13.81 -3.43
C TYR A 185 1.37 -13.08 -4.59
N LEU A 186 2.11 -12.32 -5.39
CA LEU A 186 1.57 -11.71 -6.62
C LEU A 186 1.07 -12.76 -7.61
N GLY A 187 1.79 -13.89 -7.72
CA GLY A 187 1.33 -15.04 -8.51
C GLY A 187 -0.01 -15.63 -8.04
N LEU A 188 -0.36 -15.52 -6.75
CA LEU A 188 -1.67 -15.93 -6.24
C LEU A 188 -2.77 -14.94 -6.67
N LEU A 189 -2.46 -13.65 -6.67
CA LEU A 189 -3.41 -12.62 -7.10
C LEU A 189 -3.68 -12.70 -8.61
N LYS A 190 -2.67 -13.01 -9.42
CA LYS A 190 -2.85 -13.30 -10.86
C LYS A 190 -3.89 -14.40 -11.09
N THR A 191 -3.83 -15.48 -10.29
CA THR A 191 -4.83 -16.56 -10.37
C THR A 191 -6.27 -16.06 -10.14
N ILE A 192 -6.48 -15.01 -9.35
CA ILE A 192 -7.81 -14.39 -9.17
C ILE A 192 -8.18 -13.53 -10.38
N ASP A 193 -7.23 -12.81 -10.96
CA ASP A 193 -7.45 -12.05 -12.19
C ASP A 193 -7.88 -12.97 -13.33
N ASP A 194 -7.21 -14.10 -13.51
CA ASP A 194 -7.56 -15.10 -14.52
C ASP A 194 -8.99 -15.63 -14.30
N ARG A 195 -9.38 -15.88 -13.04
CA ARG A 195 -10.75 -16.28 -12.70
C ARG A 195 -11.79 -15.21 -13.05
N LYS A 196 -11.48 -13.93 -12.79
CA LYS A 196 -12.37 -12.81 -13.15
C LYS A 196 -12.50 -12.62 -14.66
N GLN A 197 -11.47 -12.98 -15.43
CA GLN A 197 -11.51 -12.99 -16.90
C GLN A 197 -12.29 -14.19 -17.48
N GLY A 198 -12.75 -15.11 -16.64
CA GLY A 198 -13.56 -16.26 -17.05
C GLY A 198 -12.79 -17.57 -17.23
N PHE A 199 -11.46 -17.59 -17.03
CA PHE A 199 -10.67 -18.81 -17.16
C PHE A 199 -11.08 -19.86 -16.13
N SER A 200 -11.24 -21.11 -16.57
CA SER A 200 -11.57 -22.22 -15.67
C SER A 200 -10.37 -22.63 -14.82
N HIS A 201 -10.60 -23.43 -13.77
CA HIS A 201 -9.50 -24.00 -12.99
C HIS A 201 -8.53 -24.83 -13.85
N ARG A 202 -9.04 -25.45 -14.93
CA ARG A 202 -8.24 -26.27 -15.84
C ARG A 202 -7.36 -25.42 -16.74
N ASP A 203 -7.86 -24.27 -17.19
CA ASP A 203 -7.10 -23.33 -18.03
C ASP A 203 -5.93 -22.76 -17.23
N ILE A 204 -6.19 -22.30 -16.00
CA ILE A 204 -5.17 -21.81 -15.06
C ILE A 204 -4.16 -22.91 -14.74
N ALA A 205 -4.61 -24.15 -14.51
CA ALA A 205 -3.70 -25.27 -14.32
C ALA A 205 -2.80 -25.50 -15.54
N SER A 206 -3.36 -25.35 -16.75
CA SER A 206 -2.62 -25.59 -17.99
C SER A 206 -1.56 -24.52 -18.24
N GLU A 207 -1.79 -23.29 -17.78
CA GLU A 207 -0.80 -22.21 -17.81
C GLU A 207 0.33 -22.45 -16.80
N ILE A 208 -0.01 -22.92 -15.59
CA ILE A 208 0.99 -23.10 -14.51
C ILE A 208 1.80 -24.39 -14.68
N PHE A 209 1.17 -25.50 -15.04
CA PHE A 209 1.78 -26.83 -15.08
C PHE A 209 2.02 -27.38 -16.49
N GLY A 210 1.54 -26.67 -17.51
CA GLY A 210 1.59 -27.10 -18.90
C GLY A 210 0.40 -27.97 -19.31
N LYS A 211 -0.01 -27.83 -20.58
CA LYS A 211 -1.18 -28.52 -21.15
C LYS A 211 -1.08 -30.04 -21.07
N GLU A 212 0.10 -30.60 -21.25
CA GLU A 212 0.28 -32.06 -21.34
C GLU A 212 0.09 -32.75 -19.98
N LEU A 213 0.66 -32.17 -18.91
CA LEU A 213 0.46 -32.66 -17.55
C LEU A 213 -1.02 -32.58 -17.16
N VAL A 214 -1.69 -31.46 -17.47
CA VAL A 214 -3.11 -31.28 -17.16
C VAL A 214 -4.00 -32.23 -17.97
N LYS A 215 -3.63 -32.61 -19.19
CA LYS A 215 -4.39 -33.65 -19.92
C LYS A 215 -4.30 -35.00 -19.21
N ASN A 216 -3.11 -35.37 -18.73
CA ASN A 216 -2.85 -36.68 -18.14
C ASN A 216 -3.34 -36.81 -16.69
N GLU A 217 -3.27 -35.73 -15.91
CA GLU A 217 -3.49 -35.77 -14.46
C GLU A 217 -4.76 -35.03 -14.00
N TRP A 218 -5.59 -34.50 -14.89
CA TRP A 218 -6.81 -33.80 -14.49
C TRP A 218 -7.97 -34.76 -14.23
N SER A 219 -8.36 -34.88 -12.97
CA SER A 219 -9.53 -35.66 -12.53
C SER A 219 -10.29 -34.95 -11.41
N ALA A 220 -11.38 -35.56 -10.93
CA ALA A 220 -12.21 -34.98 -9.86
C ALA A 220 -11.40 -34.72 -8.57
N ASP A 221 -10.52 -35.66 -8.21
CA ASP A 221 -9.73 -35.66 -6.97
C ASP A 221 -8.22 -35.51 -7.22
N SER A 222 -7.82 -35.03 -8.41
CA SER A 222 -6.39 -34.90 -8.70
C SER A 222 -5.70 -33.80 -7.90
N TRP A 223 -4.43 -34.04 -7.58
CA TRP A 223 -3.61 -33.07 -6.86
C TRP A 223 -3.46 -31.76 -7.64
N VAL A 224 -3.47 -31.79 -8.98
CA VAL A 224 -3.39 -30.60 -9.85
C VAL A 224 -4.59 -29.69 -9.59
N ARG A 225 -5.80 -30.26 -9.61
CA ARG A 225 -7.04 -29.54 -9.29
C ARG A 225 -7.05 -29.04 -7.85
N ALA A 226 -6.58 -29.85 -6.90
CA ALA A 226 -6.48 -29.47 -5.50
C ALA A 226 -5.53 -28.28 -5.28
N LYS A 227 -4.36 -28.25 -5.95
CA LYS A 227 -3.42 -27.12 -5.87
C LYS A 227 -4.04 -25.82 -6.39
N ILE A 228 -4.76 -25.85 -7.51
CA ILE A 228 -5.46 -24.65 -8.00
C ILE A 228 -6.53 -24.16 -7.01
N ARG A 229 -7.34 -25.08 -6.46
CA ARG A 229 -8.32 -24.74 -5.41
C ARG A 229 -7.65 -24.09 -4.19
N TYR A 230 -6.50 -24.62 -3.77
CA TYR A 230 -5.75 -24.06 -2.66
C TYR A 230 -5.18 -22.67 -2.97
N ARG A 231 -4.65 -22.44 -4.18
CA ARG A 231 -4.20 -21.11 -4.63
C ARG A 231 -5.33 -20.08 -4.55
N ILE A 232 -6.51 -20.42 -5.09
CA ILE A 232 -7.69 -19.55 -5.06
C ILE A 232 -8.12 -19.29 -3.61
N LYS A 233 -8.18 -20.33 -2.77
CA LYS A 233 -8.52 -20.17 -1.34
C LYS A 233 -7.56 -19.23 -0.63
N LYS A 234 -6.24 -19.40 -0.85
CA LYS A 234 -5.21 -18.55 -0.24
C LYS A 234 -5.30 -17.11 -0.72
N ALA A 235 -5.50 -16.89 -2.02
CA ALA A 235 -5.68 -15.56 -2.59
C ALA A 235 -6.94 -14.87 -2.05
N ASN A 236 -8.07 -15.59 -1.98
CA ASN A 236 -9.31 -15.05 -1.40
C ASN A 236 -9.15 -14.69 0.08
N ALA A 237 -8.42 -15.49 0.86
CA ALA A 237 -8.14 -15.16 2.26
C ALA A 237 -7.32 -13.87 2.39
N LEU A 238 -6.36 -13.64 1.49
CA LEU A 238 -5.57 -12.40 1.44
C LEU A 238 -6.44 -11.19 1.04
N ILE A 239 -7.27 -11.33 0.01
CA ILE A 239 -8.17 -10.27 -0.48
C ILE A 239 -9.26 -9.92 0.55
N ASN A 240 -9.76 -10.91 1.28
CA ASN A 240 -10.81 -10.74 2.28
C ASN A 240 -10.18 -10.43 3.64
N TYR A 241 -9.62 -9.23 3.78
CA TYR A 241 -9.00 -8.69 4.99
C TYR A 241 -7.69 -9.36 5.46
N GLY A 242 -7.25 -10.46 4.85
CA GLY A 242 -5.95 -11.05 5.17
C GLY A 242 -4.76 -10.13 4.89
N TYR A 243 -4.92 -9.18 3.96
CA TYR A 243 -3.95 -8.13 3.64
C TYR A 243 -3.66 -7.20 4.83
N LEU A 244 -4.55 -7.08 5.81
CA LEU A 244 -4.32 -6.26 7.01
C LEU A 244 -3.12 -6.75 7.83
N ASN A 245 -2.79 -8.04 7.73
CA ASN A 245 -1.61 -8.62 8.40
C ASN A 245 -0.28 -8.24 7.73
N PHE A 246 -0.32 -7.53 6.60
CA PHE A 246 0.85 -7.10 5.82
C PHE A 246 1.06 -5.57 5.88
N LEU A 247 0.29 -4.85 6.71
CA LEU A 247 0.36 -3.39 6.88
C LEU A 247 1.43 -2.95 7.87
#